data_AF-A0A7V4MRK3-F1
#
_entry.id   AF-A0A7V4MRK3-F1
#
_cell.length_a   1.000
_cell.length_b   1.000
_cell.length_c   1.000
_cell.angle_alpha   90.00
_cell.angle_beta   90.00
_cell.angle_gamma   90.00
#
_symmetry.space_group_name_H-M   'P 1'
#
loop_
_entity.id
_entity.type
_entity.pdbx_description
1 polymer ?
#
loop_
_entity_poly.entity_id
_entity_poly.type
_entity_poly.pdbx_seq_one_letter_code
_entity_poly.pdbx_strand_id
1 'polypeptide(L)'
;TLMKTLNLPPDVPIENRLISRSLEEAQKKVEGHNFDLRKHLVEYDDVINKHREAIYRRRREILEISEAEEKEEEDSSLAKLSAIIEEQVKEELTKIITFHAPGDKSSDWNIKEIAENLKAILNPTILLSNAIKKNGSGK
;
A
#
# COMPACT_ATOMS: atom_id res chain seq x y z
N THR A 1 30.93 2.74 40.45
CA THR A 1 30.12 3.96 40.26
C THR A 1 30.60 5.02 41.23
N LEU A 2 30.58 6.30 40.83
CA LEU A 2 31.06 7.43 41.64
C LEU A 2 30.54 7.39 43.10
N MET A 3 29.29 6.92 43.28
CA MET A 3 28.64 6.60 44.57
C MET A 3 29.43 5.67 45.50
N LYS A 4 30.04 4.59 44.96
CA LYS A 4 30.81 3.59 45.71
C LYS A 4 32.16 4.15 46.18
N THR A 5 32.71 5.08 45.42
CA THR A 5 33.96 5.80 45.73
C THR A 5 33.79 6.89 46.79
N LEU A 6 32.56 7.39 46.98
CA LEU A 6 32.23 8.46 47.92
C LEU A 6 31.72 7.96 49.29
N ASN A 7 31.61 6.63 49.47
CA ASN A 7 31.22 5.96 50.73
C ASN A 7 30.02 6.60 51.46
N LEU A 8 29.01 7.07 50.70
CA LEU A 8 27.79 7.65 51.25
C LEU A 8 26.93 6.58 51.95
N PRO A 9 26.47 6.80 53.19
CA PRO A 9 25.55 5.88 53.86
C PRO A 9 24.20 5.81 53.10
N PRO A 10 23.58 4.63 52.99
CA PRO A 10 22.37 4.44 52.19
C PRO A 10 21.13 5.19 52.71
N ASP A 11 21.11 5.55 53.99
CA ASP A 11 19.93 6.13 54.66
C ASP A 11 19.94 7.66 54.78
N VAL A 12 20.90 8.34 54.15
CA VAL A 12 21.02 9.81 54.22
C VAL A 12 20.64 10.44 52.88
N PRO A 13 19.75 11.46 52.86
CA PRO A 13 19.40 12.18 51.64
C PRO A 13 20.63 12.74 50.94
N ILE A 14 20.79 12.43 49.66
CA ILE A 14 21.94 12.85 48.86
C ILE A 14 21.63 14.21 48.24
N GLU A 15 22.06 15.29 48.89
CA GLU A 15 21.98 16.65 48.36
C GLU A 15 23.34 17.07 47.76
N ASN A 16 23.66 16.57 46.57
CA ASN A 16 24.85 17.01 45.84
C ASN A 16 24.46 17.48 44.44
N ARG A 17 24.72 18.76 44.15
CA ARG A 17 24.41 19.42 42.87
C ARG A 17 24.97 18.68 41.64
N LEU A 18 26.12 18.00 41.76
CA LEU A 18 26.68 17.18 40.69
C LEU A 18 25.86 15.91 40.41
N ILE A 19 25.32 15.29 41.45
CA ILE A 19 24.52 14.06 41.34
C ILE A 19 23.12 14.41 40.82
N SER A 20 22.50 15.48 41.33
CA SER A 20 21.21 15.98 40.81
C SER A 20 21.29 16.32 39.32
N ARG A 21 22.37 17.00 38.89
CA ARG A 21 22.60 17.31 37.47
C ARG A 21 22.79 16.05 36.63
N SER A 22 23.55 15.07 37.13
CA SER A 22 23.74 13.80 36.43
C SER A 22 22.42 13.00 36.31
N LEU A 23 21.53 13.10 37.29
CA LEU A 23 20.21 12.48 37.26
C LEU A 23 19.30 13.16 36.24
N GLU A 24 19.28 14.49 36.22
CA GLU A 24 18.52 15.29 35.25
C GLU A 24 18.99 15.03 33.81
N GLU A 25 20.30 14.94 33.59
CA GLU A 25 20.88 14.57 32.30
C GLU A 25 20.49 13.14 31.88
N ALA A 26 20.48 12.19 32.82
CA ALA A 26 20.02 10.83 32.56
C ALA A 26 18.52 10.78 32.22
N GLN A 27 17.69 11.54 32.95
CA GLN A 27 16.26 11.66 32.68
C GLN A 27 16.00 12.25 31.30
N LYS A 28 16.67 13.35 30.95
CA LYS A 28 16.56 13.97 29.62
C LYS A 28 16.95 13.01 28.50
N LYS A 29 17.95 12.14 28.72
CA LYS A 29 18.36 11.12 27.76
C LYS A 29 17.28 10.03 27.57
N VAL A 30 16.66 9.57 28.65
CA VAL A 30 15.57 8.58 28.59
C VAL A 30 14.33 9.18 27.93
N GLU A 31 13.98 10.41 28.27
CA GLU A 31 12.87 11.13 27.64
C GLU A 31 13.12 11.38 26.16
N GLY A 32 14.35 11.76 25.78
CA GLY A 32 14.76 11.88 24.37
C GLY A 32 14.63 10.55 23.62
N HIS A 33 15.10 9.45 24.19
CA HIS A 33 14.96 8.13 23.59
C HIS A 33 13.48 7.73 23.40
N ASN A 34 12.63 7.97 24.40
CA ASN A 34 11.19 7.70 24.31
C ASN A 34 10.47 8.62 23.31
N PHE A 35 10.97 9.84 23.11
CA PHE A 35 10.48 10.74 22.09
C PHE A 35 10.83 10.23 20.70
N ASP A 36 12.09 9.83 20.47
CA ASP A 36 12.56 9.30 19.19
C ASP A 36 11.84 8.00 18.80
N LEU A 37 11.61 7.11 19.77
CA LEU A 37 10.82 5.89 19.55
C LEU A 37 9.40 6.20 19.08
N ARG A 38 8.73 7.16 19.72
CA ARG A 38 7.38 7.59 19.33
C ARG A 38 7.39 8.26 17.96
N LYS A 39 8.40 9.07 17.66
CA LYS A 39 8.56 9.71 16.36
C LYS A 39 8.65 8.67 15.24
N HIS A 40 9.51 7.67 15.39
CA HIS A 40 9.63 6.60 14.40
C HIS A 40 8.32 5.81 14.24
N LEU A 41 7.63 5.50 15.33
CA LEU A 41 6.33 4.83 15.26
C LEU A 41 5.30 5.65 14.47
N VAL A 42 5.25 6.97 14.66
CA VAL A 42 4.39 7.87 13.89
C VAL A 42 4.81 7.91 12.42
N GLU A 43 6.11 7.97 12.12
CA GLU A 43 6.60 7.94 10.73
C GLU A 43 6.18 6.65 10.00
N TYR A 44 6.19 5.50 10.68
CA TYR A 44 5.68 4.25 10.11
C TYR A 44 4.17 4.28 9.90
N ASP A 45 3.42 4.83 10.87
CA ASP A 45 1.97 4.97 10.76
C ASP A 45 1.58 5.90 9.59
N ASP A 46 2.32 6.99 9.37
CA ASP A 46 2.08 7.92 8.25
C ASP A 46 2.13 7.21 6.88
N VAL A 47 3.08 6.28 6.69
CA VAL A 47 3.17 5.48 5.45
C VAL A 47 1.95 4.56 5.31
N ILE A 48 1.58 3.86 6.38
CA ILE A 48 0.41 2.96 6.37
C ILE A 48 -0.89 3.74 6.19
N ASN A 49 -0.98 4.94 6.77
CA ASN A 49 -2.14 5.80 6.63
C ASN A 49 -2.31 6.27 5.18
N LYS A 50 -1.22 6.62 4.49
CA LYS A 50 -1.27 6.92 3.04
C LYS A 50 -1.75 5.74 2.22
N HIS A 51 -1.27 4.53 2.50
CA HIS A 51 -1.77 3.32 1.84
C HIS A 51 -3.25 3.08 2.13
N ARG A 52 -3.68 3.26 3.38
CA ARG A 52 -5.08 3.12 3.79
C ARG A 52 -5.97 4.13 3.05
N GLU A 53 -5.54 5.38 2.96
CA GLU A 53 -6.27 6.41 2.24
C GLU A 53 -6.44 6.05 0.75
N ALA A 54 -5.38 5.59 0.09
CA ALA A 54 -5.43 5.17 -1.31
C ALA A 54 -6.42 4.01 -1.52
N ILE A 55 -6.35 2.97 -0.68
CA ILE A 55 -7.25 1.81 -0.76
C ILE A 55 -8.69 2.22 -0.48
N TYR A 56 -8.93 3.01 0.57
CA TYR A 56 -10.28 3.42 0.95
C TYR A 56 -10.91 4.38 -0.06
N ARG A 57 -10.10 5.21 -0.71
CA ARG A 57 -10.57 6.05 -1.82
C ARG A 57 -11.05 5.18 -2.99
N ARG A 58 -10.24 4.22 -3.43
CA ARG A 58 -10.61 3.31 -4.52
C ARG A 58 -11.83 2.47 -4.17
N ARG A 59 -11.92 1.98 -2.93
CA ARG A 59 -13.08 1.21 -2.46
C ARG A 59 -14.35 2.04 -2.46
N ARG A 60 -14.30 3.30 -1.98
CA ARG A 60 -15.46 4.20 -2.00
C ARG A 60 -15.94 4.47 -3.42
N GLU A 61 -15.03 4.76 -4.35
CA GLU A 61 -15.38 4.98 -5.76
C GLU A 61 -16.15 3.78 -6.36
N ILE A 62 -15.72 2.54 -6.09
CA ILE A 62 -16.42 1.35 -6.55
C ILE A 62 -17.80 1.20 -5.89
N LEU A 63 -17.90 1.44 -4.58
CA LEU A 63 -19.16 1.34 -3.85
C LEU A 63 -20.16 2.42 -4.29
N GLU A 64 -19.70 3.65 -4.53
CA GLU A 64 -20.54 4.75 -5.02
C GLU A 64 -21.13 4.45 -6.40
N ILE A 65 -20.37 3.78 -7.29
CA ILE A 65 -20.88 3.33 -8.59
C ILE A 65 -21.96 2.25 -8.42
N SER A 66 -21.74 1.30 -7.50
CA SER A 66 -22.71 0.25 -7.20
C SER A 66 -23.99 0.78 -6.54
N GLU A 67 -23.89 1.79 -5.66
CA GLU A 67 -25.06 2.42 -5.04
C GLU A 67 -25.86 3.30 -6.01
N ALA A 68 -25.20 3.89 -7.01
CA ALA A 68 -25.87 4.68 -8.06
C ALA A 68 -26.75 3.80 -8.98
N GLU A 69 -26.40 2.51 -9.09
CA GLU A 69 -27.12 1.47 -9.84
C GLU A 69 -28.54 1.23 -9.27
N GLU A 70 -28.78 1.54 -7.98
CA GLU A 70 -30.11 1.45 -7.36
C GLU A 70 -31.02 2.67 -7.66
N LYS A 71 -30.46 3.78 -8.17
CA LYS A 71 -31.17 5.08 -8.30
C LYS A 71 -31.31 5.60 -9.72
N GLU A 72 -30.41 5.24 -10.63
CA GLU A 72 -30.43 5.58 -12.06
C GLU A 72 -30.14 4.33 -12.91
N GLU A 73 -30.59 4.32 -14.17
CA GLU A 73 -30.52 3.21 -15.13
C GLU A 73 -29.26 2.32 -15.00
N GLU A 74 -29.47 1.02 -14.74
CA GLU A 74 -28.42 -0.01 -14.50
C GLU A 74 -27.28 0.00 -15.54
N ASP A 75 -27.56 0.38 -16.79
CA ASP A 75 -26.56 0.44 -17.87
C ASP A 75 -25.45 1.48 -17.63
N SER A 76 -25.72 2.56 -16.88
CA SER A 76 -24.77 3.66 -16.64
C SER A 76 -23.64 3.27 -15.66
N SER A 77 -23.97 2.49 -14.63
CA SER A 77 -23.01 2.05 -13.61
C SER A 77 -22.11 0.93 -14.12
N LEU A 78 -22.67 -0.03 -14.86
CA LEU A 78 -21.90 -1.07 -15.55
C LEU A 78 -20.89 -0.48 -16.54
N ALA A 79 -21.27 0.58 -17.28
CA ALA A 79 -20.38 1.28 -18.19
C ALA A 79 -19.21 1.99 -17.48
N LYS A 80 -19.46 2.55 -16.28
CA LYS A 80 -18.39 3.16 -15.47
C LYS A 80 -17.43 2.12 -14.92
N LEU A 81 -17.96 1.00 -14.41
CA LEU A 81 -17.13 -0.11 -13.93
C LEU A 81 -16.30 -0.73 -15.06
N SER A 82 -16.90 -0.92 -16.24
CA SER A 82 -16.19 -1.45 -17.40
C SER A 82 -15.08 -0.51 -17.84
N ALA A 83 -15.31 0.80 -17.89
CA ALA A 83 -14.28 1.78 -18.23
C ALA A 83 -13.08 1.74 -17.27
N ILE A 84 -13.33 1.59 -15.96
CA ILE A 84 -12.25 1.49 -14.98
C ILE A 84 -11.46 0.18 -15.16
N ILE A 85 -12.16 -0.95 -15.37
CA ILE A 85 -11.50 -2.24 -15.60
C ILE A 85 -10.68 -2.21 -16.89
N GLU A 86 -11.21 -1.61 -17.96
CA GLU A 86 -10.52 -1.46 -19.24
C GLU A 86 -9.21 -0.69 -19.10
N GLU A 87 -9.22 0.43 -18.36
CA GLU A 87 -8.00 1.20 -18.11
C GLU A 87 -7.00 0.40 -17.27
N GLN A 88 -7.46 -0.28 -16.21
CA GLN A 88 -6.60 -1.13 -15.39
C GLN A 88 -5.96 -2.27 -16.19
N VAL A 89 -6.74 -2.94 -17.04
CA VAL A 89 -6.23 -3.99 -17.93
C VAL A 89 -5.19 -3.40 -18.88
N LYS A 90 -5.47 -2.25 -19.50
CA LYS A 90 -4.54 -1.59 -20.43
C LYS A 90 -3.22 -1.20 -19.76
N GLU A 91 -3.26 -0.70 -18.53
CA GLU A 91 -2.04 -0.41 -17.74
C GLU A 91 -1.22 -1.68 -17.49
N GLU A 92 -1.85 -2.78 -17.09
CA GLU A 92 -1.17 -4.06 -16.88
C GLU A 92 -0.59 -4.63 -18.18
N LEU A 93 -1.33 -4.56 -19.29
CA LEU A 93 -0.84 -4.93 -20.62
C LEU A 93 0.40 -4.12 -21.00
N THR A 94 0.37 -2.81 -20.75
CA THR A 94 1.49 -1.92 -21.04
C THR A 94 2.73 -2.30 -20.24
N LYS A 95 2.57 -2.64 -18.95
CA LYS A 95 3.69 -3.11 -18.11
C LYS A 95 4.30 -4.41 -18.65
N ILE A 96 3.46 -5.37 -19.02
CA ILE A 96 3.90 -6.66 -19.58
C ILE A 96 4.64 -6.45 -20.90
N ILE A 97 4.09 -5.65 -21.80
CA ILE A 97 4.73 -5.34 -23.09
C ILE A 97 6.06 -4.61 -22.85
N THR A 98 6.10 -3.62 -21.97
CA THR A 98 7.33 -2.87 -21.67
C THR A 98 8.43 -3.79 -21.12
N PHE A 99 8.06 -4.78 -20.30
CA PHE A 99 9.02 -5.71 -19.69
C PHE A 99 9.50 -6.80 -20.67
N HIS A 100 8.62 -7.32 -21.51
CA HIS A 100 8.91 -8.47 -22.38
C HIS A 100 9.21 -8.10 -23.84
N ALA A 101 8.96 -6.85 -24.26
CA ALA A 101 9.31 -6.32 -25.57
C ALA A 101 10.18 -5.04 -25.42
N PRO A 102 11.40 -5.16 -24.86
CA PRO A 102 12.30 -4.03 -24.77
C PRO A 102 12.82 -3.65 -26.18
N GLY A 103 12.30 -2.54 -26.73
CA GLY A 103 12.80 -1.94 -27.97
C GLY A 103 11.99 -2.26 -29.24
N ASP A 104 12.36 -1.60 -30.35
CA ASP A 104 11.56 -1.60 -31.60
C ASP A 104 11.82 -2.83 -32.48
N LYS A 105 12.81 -3.67 -32.15
CA LYS A 105 13.16 -4.85 -32.93
C LYS A 105 12.37 -6.06 -32.47
N SER A 106 11.68 -6.68 -33.43
CA SER A 106 10.93 -7.93 -33.21
C SER A 106 11.80 -9.10 -32.72
N SER A 107 13.13 -9.03 -32.83
CA SER A 107 14.05 -10.06 -32.29
C SER A 107 14.13 -10.05 -30.77
N ASP A 108 13.88 -8.90 -30.16
CA ASP A 108 14.10 -8.66 -28.73
C ASP A 108 12.81 -8.93 -27.93
N TRP A 109 11.72 -9.26 -28.64
CA TRP A 109 10.40 -9.49 -28.08
C TRP A 109 10.22 -10.93 -27.64
N ASN A 110 9.93 -11.11 -26.36
CA ASN A 110 9.56 -12.41 -25.79
C ASN A 110 8.05 -12.66 -25.91
N ILE A 111 7.61 -12.94 -27.14
CA ILE A 111 6.19 -13.16 -27.49
C ILE A 111 5.58 -14.33 -26.69
N LYS A 112 6.40 -15.34 -26.37
CA LYS A 112 5.95 -16.52 -25.61
C LYS A 112 5.53 -16.15 -24.20
N GLU A 113 6.38 -15.40 -23.49
CA GLU A 113 6.07 -14.92 -22.13
C GLU A 113 4.88 -13.95 -22.11
N ILE A 114 4.79 -13.06 -23.11
CA ILE A 114 3.62 -12.18 -23.25
C ILE A 114 2.35 -13.02 -23.37
N ALA A 115 2.32 -14.03 -24.24
CA ALA A 115 1.15 -14.87 -24.45
C ALA A 115 0.75 -15.67 -23.20
N GLU A 116 1.72 -16.19 -22.44
CA GLU A 116 1.45 -16.91 -21.19
C GLU A 116 0.88 -15.98 -20.10
N ASN A 117 1.45 -14.79 -19.92
CA ASN A 117 0.96 -13.80 -18.96
C ASN A 117 -0.44 -13.29 -19.30
N LEU A 118 -0.71 -13.03 -20.59
CA LEU A 118 -2.05 -12.65 -21.06
C LEU A 118 -3.08 -13.75 -20.81
N LYS A 119 -2.71 -15.01 -21.07
CA LYS A 119 -3.59 -16.15 -20.84
C LYS A 119 -3.92 -16.32 -19.36
N ALA A 120 -2.97 -16.05 -18.47
CA ALA A 120 -3.18 -16.10 -17.03
C ALA A 120 -4.13 -15.00 -16.53
N ILE A 121 -4.00 -13.77 -17.03
CA ILE A 121 -4.81 -12.62 -16.62
C ILE A 121 -6.24 -12.70 -17.18
N LEU A 122 -6.38 -13.06 -18.46
CA LEU A 122 -7.66 -12.95 -19.17
C LEU A 122 -8.47 -14.25 -19.21
N ASN A 123 -7.92 -15.38 -18.74
CA ASN A 123 -8.44 -16.75 -18.90
C ASN A 123 -9.41 -16.87 -20.11
N PRO A 124 -8.88 -17.07 -21.33
CA PRO A 124 -9.67 -16.99 -22.56
C PRO A 124 -10.88 -17.93 -22.58
N THR A 125 -10.91 -18.97 -21.74
CA THR A 125 -12.07 -19.86 -21.55
C THR A 125 -13.34 -19.10 -21.13
N ILE A 126 -13.21 -18.10 -20.25
CA ILE A 126 -14.35 -17.29 -19.76
C ILE A 126 -14.78 -16.29 -20.83
N LEU A 127 -13.83 -15.67 -21.52
CA LEU A 127 -14.10 -14.73 -22.62
C LEU A 127 -14.79 -15.43 -23.81
N LEU A 128 -14.34 -16.65 -24.16
CA LEU A 128 -14.96 -17.44 -25.22
C LEU A 128 -16.37 -17.91 -24.83
N SER A 129 -16.62 -18.34 -23.58
CA SER A 129 -17.96 -18.71 -23.15
C SER A 129 -18.95 -17.54 -23.18
N ASN A 130 -18.48 -16.33 -22.84
CA ASN A 130 -19.30 -15.12 -22.85
C ASN A 130 -19.54 -14.61 -24.27
N ALA A 131 -18.54 -14.67 -25.15
CA ALA A 131 -18.69 -14.33 -26.57
C ALA A 131 -19.66 -15.28 -27.30
N ILE A 132 -19.63 -16.58 -26.98
CA ILE A 132 -20.58 -17.57 -27.52
C ILE A 132 -22.01 -17.32 -27.00
N LYS A 133 -22.19 -16.96 -25.72
CA LYS A 133 -23.52 -16.57 -25.19
C LYS A 133 -24.06 -15.30 -25.85
N LYS A 134 -23.22 -14.30 -26.09
CA LYS A 134 -23.63 -13.02 -26.71
C LYS A 134 -24.03 -13.19 -28.19
N ASN A 135 -23.37 -14.08 -28.93
CA ASN A 135 -23.74 -14.41 -30.31
C ASN A 135 -24.88 -15.45 -30.41
N GLY A 136 -25.18 -16.18 -29.34
CA GLY A 136 -26.24 -17.20 -29.29
C GLY A 136 -27.64 -16.68 -28.94
N SER A 137 -27.77 -15.43 -28.47
CA SER A 137 -29.05 -14.80 -28.10
C SER A 137 -29.73 -14.03 -29.25
N GLY A 138 -29.23 -14.21 -30.48
CA GLY A 138 -29.75 -13.60 -31.72
C GLY A 138 -30.42 -14.60 -32.65
N LYS A 139 -31.31 -15.44 -32.12
CA LYS A 139 -32.32 -16.19 -32.90
C LYS A 139 -33.65 -16.17 -32.18
#